data_AF-A0A7S1CLF3-F1
#
_entry.id   AF-A0A7S1CLF3-F1
#
_cell.length_a   1.000
_cell.length_b   1.000
_cell.length_c   1.000
_cell.angle_alpha   90.00
_cell.angle_beta   90.00
_cell.angle_gamma   90.00
#
_symmetry.space_group_name_H-M   'P 1'
#
loop_
_entity.id
_entity.type
_entity.pdbx_description
1 polymer ?
#
loop_
_entity_poly.entity_id
_entity_poly.type
_entity_poly.pdbx_seq_one_letter_code
_entity_poly.pdbx_strand_id
1 'polypeptide(L)'
;AAAIDAGAAAARADDGVATCIRLPYDAVSRYLVDANVIGAGGYGRVYRGEHAGMALAIKVIEPRAGMAGDDADDEERRALDAELNVVSRYRHPHLLPVSGAYVPPADAPPHHRPLIAYQLLHCDLTERLFPAAA
;
A
#
# COMPACT_ATOMS: atom_id res chain seq x y z
N ALA A 1 12.46 -22.81 -34.10
CA ALA A 1 13.65 -23.11 -33.28
C ALA A 1 14.36 -21.79 -33.04
N ALA A 2 14.62 -21.28 -31.85
CA ALA A 2 14.58 -21.74 -30.46
C ALA A 2 14.56 -20.41 -29.62
N ALA A 3 14.22 -20.27 -28.35
CA ALA A 3 13.62 -21.07 -27.28
C ALA A 3 13.14 -20.02 -26.23
N ILE A 4 12.48 -20.50 -25.19
CA ILE A 4 11.62 -19.79 -24.24
C ILE A 4 12.43 -19.37 -22.98
N ASP A 5 11.94 -18.34 -22.28
CA ASP A 5 11.95 -18.12 -20.82
C ASP A 5 13.16 -17.45 -20.13
N ALA A 6 12.84 -16.44 -19.30
CA ALA A 6 13.51 -15.97 -18.07
C ALA A 6 13.11 -14.49 -17.79
N GLY A 7 12.46 -14.10 -16.69
CA GLY A 7 12.07 -14.89 -15.54
C GLY A 7 11.04 -14.17 -14.68
N ALA A 8 9.99 -14.91 -14.32
CA ALA A 8 9.29 -14.72 -13.08
C ALA A 8 10.29 -14.94 -11.93
N ALA A 9 10.75 -13.87 -11.29
CA ALA A 9 11.57 -13.98 -10.10
C ALA A 9 10.68 -14.43 -8.93
N ALA A 10 10.61 -15.75 -8.76
CA ALA A 10 10.08 -16.38 -7.57
C ALA A 10 10.98 -16.01 -6.38
N ALA A 11 10.54 -15.05 -5.57
CA ALA A 11 11.14 -14.82 -4.26
C ALA A 11 10.70 -15.96 -3.32
N ARG A 12 11.64 -16.82 -2.91
CA ARG A 12 11.47 -17.67 -1.73
C ARG A 12 12.73 -17.66 -0.86
N ALA A 13 12.57 -17.07 0.33
CA ALA A 13 13.12 -17.30 1.69
C ALA A 13 14.66 -17.46 1.82
N ASP A 14 15.37 -16.85 2.78
CA ASP A 14 15.13 -16.68 4.22
C ASP A 14 16.01 -15.52 4.76
N ASP A 15 15.85 -15.12 6.04
CA ASP A 15 16.61 -14.08 6.79
C ASP A 15 15.88 -12.74 7.02
N GLY A 16 14.65 -12.79 7.55
CA GLY A 16 14.14 -11.81 8.54
C GLY A 16 13.96 -10.33 8.17
N VAL A 17 14.46 -9.87 7.02
CA VAL A 17 14.16 -8.56 6.45
C VAL A 17 13.03 -8.79 5.48
N ALA A 18 11.81 -8.57 5.93
CA ALA A 18 10.69 -8.64 5.04
C ALA A 18 10.86 -7.64 3.91
N THR A 19 11.02 -8.23 2.74
CA THR A 19 11.02 -7.62 1.43
C THR A 19 9.76 -6.78 1.32
N CYS A 20 9.85 -5.49 1.60
CA CYS A 20 8.86 -4.55 1.11
C CYS A 20 8.93 -4.67 -0.42
N ILE A 21 7.95 -5.33 -1.02
CA ILE A 21 7.90 -5.50 -2.46
C ILE A 21 7.70 -4.10 -3.04
N ARG A 22 8.57 -3.69 -3.98
CA ARG A 22 8.31 -2.50 -4.79
C ARG A 22 7.05 -2.76 -5.58
N LEU A 23 5.96 -2.11 -5.19
CA LEU A 23 4.66 -2.30 -5.81
C LEU A 23 4.58 -1.43 -7.08
N PRO A 24 4.36 -2.01 -8.27
CA PRO A 24 4.18 -1.20 -9.47
C PRO A 24 2.86 -0.43 -9.37
N TYR A 25 2.89 0.90 -9.48
CA TYR A 25 1.70 1.75 -9.36
C TYR A 25 0.58 1.29 -10.32
N ASP A 26 0.93 1.05 -11.58
CA ASP A 26 -0.02 0.63 -12.62
C ASP A 26 -0.67 -0.74 -12.36
N ALA A 27 -0.01 -1.59 -11.57
CA ALA A 27 -0.58 -2.88 -11.20
C ALA A 27 -1.75 -2.74 -10.22
N VAL A 28 -1.84 -1.61 -9.51
CA VAL A 28 -2.84 -1.37 -8.47
C VAL A 28 -3.70 -0.13 -8.70
N SER A 29 -3.32 0.77 -9.61
CA SER A 29 -4.03 2.03 -9.90
C SER A 29 -5.48 1.82 -10.30
N ARG A 30 -5.80 0.70 -10.97
CA ARG A 30 -7.17 0.31 -11.33
C ARG A 30 -8.12 0.13 -10.14
N TYR A 31 -7.60 -0.09 -8.94
CA TYR A 31 -8.41 -0.23 -7.73
C TYR A 31 -8.65 1.10 -7.00
N LEU A 32 -7.95 2.17 -7.39
CA LEU A 32 -8.02 3.48 -6.75
C LEU A 32 -9.26 4.27 -7.22
N VAL A 33 -10.43 3.68 -6.98
CA VAL A 33 -11.76 4.22 -7.33
C VAL A 33 -12.64 4.23 -6.10
N ASP A 34 -13.60 5.16 -6.03
CA ASP A 34 -14.43 5.37 -4.83
C ASP A 34 -15.20 4.11 -4.40
N ALA A 35 -15.62 3.27 -5.35
CA ALA A 35 -16.31 2.01 -5.06
C ALA A 35 -15.47 1.01 -4.25
N ASN A 36 -14.14 1.17 -4.22
CA ASN A 36 -13.23 0.31 -3.48
C ASN A 36 -12.75 0.94 -2.18
N VAL A 37 -13.19 2.15 -1.82
CA VAL A 37 -12.77 2.78 -0.56
C VAL A 37 -13.32 1.97 0.62
N ILE A 38 -12.41 1.52 1.48
CA ILE A 38 -12.71 0.78 2.71
C ILE A 38 -12.33 1.57 3.97
N GLY A 39 -11.66 2.72 3.81
CA GLY A 39 -11.35 3.61 4.91
C GLY A 39 -10.86 4.96 4.39
N ALA A 40 -11.12 6.03 5.15
CA ALA A 40 -10.66 7.37 4.84
C ALA A 40 -10.33 8.10 6.15
N GLY A 41 -9.26 8.89 6.16
CA GLY A 41 -8.87 9.71 7.30
C GLY A 41 -7.92 10.84 6.88
N GLY A 42 -7.42 11.61 7.86
CA GLY A 42 -6.57 12.78 7.61
C GLY A 42 -5.19 12.48 7.00
N TYR A 43 -4.87 11.22 6.72
CA TYR A 43 -3.62 10.73 6.14
C TYR A 43 -3.85 10.00 4.80
N GLY A 44 -5.04 10.15 4.22
CA GLY A 44 -5.42 9.59 2.94
C GLY A 44 -6.49 8.50 3.01
N ARG A 45 -6.64 7.80 1.89
CA ARG A 45 -7.69 6.81 1.64
C ARG A 45 -7.11 5.41 1.53
N VAL A 46 -7.87 4.43 2.02
CA VAL A 46 -7.56 3.01 1.93
C VAL A 46 -8.53 2.36 0.97
N TYR A 47 -8.00 1.69 -0.03
CA TYR A 47 -8.75 1.01 -1.07
C TYR A 47 -8.58 -0.51 -0.95
N ARG A 48 -9.64 -1.26 -1.17
CA ARG A 48 -9.58 -2.69 -1.44
C ARG A 48 -8.96 -2.91 -2.82
N GLY A 49 -7.96 -3.77 -2.92
CA GLY A 49 -7.39 -4.15 -4.20
C GLY A 49 -6.77 -5.53 -4.17
N GLU A 50 -6.01 -5.85 -5.21
CA GLU A 50 -5.34 -7.14 -5.34
C GLU A 50 -4.05 -7.00 -6.15
N HIS A 51 -2.99 -7.69 -5.74
CA HIS A 51 -1.76 -7.83 -6.52
C HIS A 51 -1.25 -9.26 -6.45
N ALA A 52 -0.92 -9.84 -7.61
CA ALA A 52 -0.40 -11.21 -7.71
C ALA A 52 -1.26 -12.26 -6.96
N GLY A 53 -2.59 -12.14 -7.00
CA GLY A 53 -3.52 -13.05 -6.32
C GLY A 53 -3.67 -12.80 -4.81
N MET A 54 -3.01 -11.79 -4.24
CA MET A 54 -3.14 -11.41 -2.84
C MET A 54 -4.10 -10.22 -2.71
N ALA A 55 -5.14 -10.37 -1.89
CA ALA A 55 -6.02 -9.26 -1.52
C ALA A 55 -5.28 -8.25 -0.63
N LEU A 56 -5.37 -6.97 -1.00
CA LEU A 56 -4.62 -5.87 -0.37
C LEU A 56 -5.55 -4.77 0.16
N ALA A 57 -5.12 -4.15 1.24
CA ALA A 57 -5.55 -2.82 1.66
C ALA A 57 -4.50 -1.81 1.19
N ILE A 58 -4.82 -1.03 0.15
CA ILE A 58 -3.93 -0.06 -0.48
C ILE A 58 -4.21 1.31 0.11
N LYS A 59 -3.33 1.80 0.98
CA LYS A 59 -3.41 3.15 1.51
C LYS A 59 -2.67 4.10 0.59
N VAL A 60 -3.40 5.00 -0.06
CA VAL A 60 -2.84 6.14 -0.79
C VAL A 60 -2.63 7.25 0.22
N ILE A 61 -1.40 7.77 0.27
CA ILE A 61 -1.06 8.90 1.12
C ILE A 61 -1.52 10.17 0.41
N GLU A 62 -2.32 10.96 1.11
CA GLU A 62 -2.82 12.25 0.63
C GLU A 62 -2.30 13.37 1.55
N PRO A 63 -2.14 14.60 1.04
CA PRO A 63 -1.62 15.70 1.82
C PRO A 63 -2.71 16.18 2.77
N ARG A 64 -2.30 16.82 3.87
CA ARG A 64 -3.25 17.46 4.77
C ARG A 64 -4.03 18.55 4.04
N ALA A 65 -5.29 18.71 4.41
CA ALA A 65 -6.16 19.74 3.86
C ALA A 65 -5.49 21.13 3.98
N GLY A 66 -5.41 21.84 2.85
CA GLY A 66 -4.79 23.17 2.78
C GLY A 66 -3.32 23.19 2.35
N MET A 67 -2.68 22.05 2.15
CA MET A 67 -1.35 21.98 1.50
C MET A 67 -1.48 21.74 0.00
N ALA A 68 -0.60 22.37 -0.78
CA ALA A 68 -0.54 22.24 -2.24
C ALA A 68 0.88 22.47 -2.76
N GLY A 69 1.15 21.99 -3.98
CA GLY A 69 2.47 22.13 -4.63
C GLY A 69 3.55 21.31 -3.92
N ASP A 70 4.79 21.77 -4.01
CA ASP A 70 5.98 21.05 -3.54
C ASP A 70 5.91 20.69 -2.03
N ASP A 71 5.32 21.57 -1.21
CA ASP A 71 5.13 21.33 0.23
C ASP A 71 4.24 20.10 0.50
N ALA A 72 3.23 19.87 -0.36
CA ALA A 72 2.34 18.73 -0.27
C ALA A 72 3.06 17.43 -0.67
N ASP A 73 3.84 17.46 -1.75
CA ASP A 73 4.58 16.29 -2.24
C ASP A 73 5.64 15.84 -1.21
N ASP A 74 6.32 16.78 -0.57
CA ASP A 74 7.28 16.51 0.49
C ASP A 74 6.62 15.96 1.76
N GLU A 75 5.45 16.47 2.13
CA GLU A 75 4.67 15.93 3.26
C GLU A 75 4.22 14.49 2.97
N GLU A 76 3.69 14.23 1.78
CA GLU A 76 3.25 12.89 1.36
C GLU A 76 4.40 11.88 1.41
N ARG A 77 5.59 12.26 0.91
CA ARG A 77 6.81 11.43 1.02
C ARG A 77 7.22 11.21 2.47
N ARG A 78 7.29 12.27 3.28
CA ARG A 78 7.65 12.17 4.70
C ARG A 78 6.66 11.28 5.48
N ALA A 79 5.37 11.35 5.18
CA ALA A 79 4.36 10.50 5.78
C ALA A 79 4.54 9.02 5.39
N LEU A 80 4.81 8.73 4.12
CA LEU A 80 5.13 7.37 3.67
C LEU A 80 6.40 6.84 4.34
N ASP A 81 7.46 7.64 4.38
CA ASP A 81 8.74 7.26 4.98
C ASP A 81 8.58 7.00 6.48
N ALA A 82 7.82 7.83 7.21
CA ALA A 82 7.55 7.62 8.62
C ALA A 82 6.83 6.27 8.87
N GLU A 83 5.81 5.97 8.06
CA GLU A 83 5.05 4.72 8.18
C GLU A 83 5.92 3.50 7.86
N LEU A 84 6.67 3.54 6.74
CA LEU A 84 7.60 2.48 6.35
C LEU A 84 8.71 2.29 7.38
N ASN A 85 9.28 3.35 7.93
CA ASN A 85 10.35 3.27 8.92
C ASN A 85 9.92 2.54 10.20
N VAL A 86 8.68 2.72 10.64
CA VAL A 86 8.16 2.02 11.82
C VAL A 86 7.83 0.57 11.47
N VAL A 87 6.99 0.38 10.46
CA VAL A 87 6.37 -0.93 10.22
C VAL A 87 7.32 -1.92 9.53
N SER A 88 8.40 -1.46 8.88
CA SER A 88 9.42 -2.34 8.31
C SER A 88 10.35 -2.95 9.37
N ARG A 89 10.51 -2.30 10.52
CA ARG A 89 11.46 -2.73 11.58
C ARG A 89 10.93 -3.87 12.44
N TYR A 90 9.62 -4.00 12.58
CA TYR A 90 9.01 -4.96 13.49
C TYR A 90 8.31 -6.08 12.73
N ARG A 91 8.58 -7.32 13.15
CA ARG A 91 7.90 -8.51 12.65
C ARG A 91 7.35 -9.29 13.83
N HIS A 92 6.03 -9.37 13.92
CA HIS A 92 5.33 -10.05 14.99
C HIS A 92 3.97 -10.56 14.50
N PRO A 93 3.47 -11.72 14.97
CA PRO A 93 2.17 -12.27 14.55
C PRO A 93 0.95 -11.37 14.77
N HIS A 94 1.08 -10.34 15.60
CA HIS A 94 0.01 -9.37 15.93
C HIS A 94 0.29 -7.97 15.39
N LEU A 95 1.30 -7.80 14.54
CA LEU A 95 1.55 -6.58 13.80
C LEU A 95 1.24 -6.84 12.33
N LEU A 96 0.46 -5.97 11.72
CA LEU A 96 0.10 -6.09 10.30
C LEU A 96 1.36 -5.87 9.43
N PRO A 97 1.84 -6.88 8.70
CA PRO A 97 3.00 -6.72 7.84
C PRO A 97 2.66 -5.86 6.62
N VAL A 98 3.63 -5.07 6.18
CA VAL A 98 3.58 -4.41 4.86
C VAL A 98 3.84 -5.44 3.78
N SER A 99 2.92 -5.50 2.81
CA SER A 99 3.03 -6.33 1.62
C SER A 99 3.83 -5.65 0.52
N GLY A 100 3.81 -4.33 0.45
CA GLY A 100 4.61 -3.55 -0.49
C GLY A 100 4.35 -2.05 -0.40
N ALA A 101 5.15 -1.28 -1.13
CA ALA A 101 4.97 0.17 -1.23
C ALA A 101 5.41 0.68 -2.59
N TYR A 102 4.88 1.85 -2.93
CA TYR A 102 5.28 2.60 -4.10
C TYR A 102 5.67 4.01 -3.70
N VAL A 103 6.92 4.35 -4.01
CA VAL A 103 7.46 5.70 -3.88
C VAL A 103 7.56 6.27 -5.30
N PRO A 104 6.85 7.37 -5.62
CA PRO A 104 6.97 7.99 -6.93
C PRO A 104 8.42 8.42 -7.22
N PRO A 105 9.01 8.02 -8.36
CA PRO A 105 10.27 8.60 -8.81
C PRO A 105 10.09 10.09 -9.15
N ALA A 106 11.20 10.82 -9.31
CA ALA A 106 11.16 12.27 -9.56
C ALA A 106 10.47 12.64 -10.89
N ASP A 107 10.47 11.74 -11.86
CA ASP A 107 9.87 11.89 -13.19
C ASP A 107 8.52 11.18 -13.32
N ALA A 108 7.91 10.77 -12.19
CA ALA A 108 6.61 10.09 -12.21
C ALA A 108 5.51 10.98 -12.82
N PRO A 109 4.49 10.37 -13.47
CA PRO A 109 3.32 11.11 -13.90
C PRO A 109 2.63 11.83 -12.72
N PRO A 110 2.02 13.02 -12.91
CA PRO A 110 1.45 13.82 -11.81
C PRO A 110 0.33 13.15 -11.02
N HIS A 111 -0.29 12.10 -11.56
CA HIS A 111 -1.34 11.35 -10.89
C HIS A 111 -0.80 10.22 -10.01
N HIS A 112 0.50 9.91 -10.10
CA HIS A 112 1.14 8.91 -9.24
C HIS A 112 1.32 9.49 -7.85
N ARG A 113 0.75 8.82 -6.86
CA ARG A 113 0.84 9.21 -5.45
C ARG A 113 1.54 8.13 -4.65
N PRO A 114 2.25 8.49 -3.57
CA PRO A 114 2.84 7.51 -2.67
C PRO A 114 1.75 6.62 -2.06
N LEU A 115 2.03 5.33 -2.00
CA LEU A 115 1.11 4.36 -1.41
C LEU A 115 1.84 3.24 -0.69
N ILE A 116 1.13 2.65 0.25
CA ILE A 116 1.58 1.50 1.03
C ILE A 116 0.46 0.46 1.03
N ALA A 117 0.82 -0.79 0.82
CA ALA A 117 -0.11 -1.90 0.74
C ALA A 117 0.12 -2.87 1.89
N TYR A 118 -0.98 -3.25 2.51
CA TYR A 118 -1.04 -4.26 3.56
C TYR A 118 -1.86 -5.45 3.11
N GLN A 119 -1.73 -6.57 3.81
CA GLN A 119 -2.70 -7.65 3.71
C GLN A 119 -4.10 -7.12 4.06
N LEU A 120 -5.09 -7.43 3.22
CA LEU A 120 -6.47 -7.12 3.54
C LEU A 120 -6.99 -8.02 4.66
N LEU A 121 -7.43 -7.41 5.76
CA LEU A 121 -8.07 -8.11 6.88
C LEU A 121 -9.57 -8.29 6.64
N HIS A 122 -10.16 -9.29 7.30
CA HIS A 122 -11.56 -9.65 7.10
C HIS A 122 -12.55 -8.61 7.66
N CYS A 123 -12.26 -8.08 8.85
CA CYS A 123 -13.06 -7.08 9.54
C CYS A 123 -12.19 -6.30 10.53
N ASP A 124 -12.69 -5.16 10.98
CA ASP A 124 -12.09 -4.40 12.08
C ASP A 124 -12.77 -4.70 13.44
N LEU A 125 -12.24 -4.09 14.51
CA LEU A 125 -12.78 -4.28 15.86
C LEU A 125 -14.19 -3.70 16.00
N THR A 126 -14.49 -2.59 15.32
CA THR A 126 -15.79 -1.93 15.35
C THR A 126 -16.86 -2.85 14.78
N GLU A 127 -16.61 -3.42 13.59
CA GLU A 127 -17.51 -4.37 12.95
C GLU A 127 -17.73 -5.62 13.80
N ARG A 128 -16.68 -6.09 14.50
CA ARG A 128 -16.77 -7.26 15.37
C ARG A 128 -17.55 -7.00 16.66
N LEU A 129 -17.41 -5.82 17.25
CA LEU A 129 -18.12 -5.45 18.48
C LEU A 129 -19.56 -5.00 18.21
N PHE A 130 -19.79 -4.37 17.06
CA PHE A 130 -21.08 -3.79 16.66
C PHE A 130 -21.45 -4.25 15.26
N PRO A 131 -21.77 -5.55 15.06
CA PRO A 131 -22.20 -6.03 13.76
C PRO A 131 -23.47 -5.30 13.34
N ALA A 132 -23.54 -4.90 12.06
CA ALA A 132 -24.78 -4.35 11.51
C ALA A 132 -25.90 -5.38 11.71
N ALA A 133 -27.04 -4.94 12.24
CA ALA A 133 -28.19 -5.81 12.43
C ALA A 133 -28.57 -6.43 11.08
N ALA A 134 -28.64 -7.78 11.05
CA ALA A 134 -28.97 -8.57 9.87
C ALA A 134 -30.41 -8.34 9.40
#